data_AF-A0A0F4QC51-F1
#
_entry.id   AF-A0A0F4QC51-F1
#
_cell.length_a   1.000
_cell.length_b   1.000
_cell.length_c   1.000
_cell.angle_alpha   90.00
_cell.angle_beta   90.00
_cell.angle_gamma   90.00
#
_symmetry.space_group_name_H-M   'P 1'
#
loop_
_entity.id
_entity.type
_entity.pdbx_description
1 polymer ?
#
loop_
_entity_poly.entity_id
_entity_poly.type
_entity_poly.pdbx_seq_one_letter_code
_entity_poly.pdbx_strand_id
1 'polypeptide(L)'
;MKKTKKAIQNSIVLVSCTVLALLFLYLGWFWVKNDLVLSSDVGHWGNFGDFFGGILNPLLAFFAFYWLTRSVAIQQTELSETRKVLGETEKAARAQAITQQNKRFEDSFYSLLNQFNQEKAQLRGIETHGRDPVAKPLTAMVSSVISQNSSANTSEIRDIVQLARRRSDGSNHVFRILYQILKFILVHQELNGKTLSFVDAIGRPVTESEKFYASIVRSFMDKGFTQLLAIICFCDHPNDDFLKYQQLIERYQLLEHMRFDKNFLYGVVDNYNPSAFGNNEHVKTYLQSKNV
;
A
#
# COMPACT_ATOMS: atom_id res chain seq x y z
N MET A 1 -22.38 4.10 31.94
CA MET A 1 -23.86 4.02 31.95
C MET A 1 -24.50 3.50 33.25
N LYS A 2 -24.17 2.30 33.79
CA LYS A 2 -24.85 1.80 35.03
C LYS A 2 -24.60 2.68 36.26
N LYS A 3 -23.37 3.18 36.45
CA LYS A 3 -23.01 4.08 37.58
C LYS A 3 -23.70 5.45 37.49
N THR A 4 -23.84 6.02 36.29
CA THR A 4 -24.50 7.31 36.08
C THR A 4 -26.01 7.23 36.29
N LYS A 5 -26.67 6.17 35.79
CA LYS A 5 -28.10 5.91 36.08
C LYS A 5 -28.37 5.77 37.59
N LYS A 6 -27.51 5.04 38.31
CA LYS A 6 -27.63 4.86 39.76
C LYS A 6 -27.44 6.18 40.53
N ALA A 7 -26.48 7.03 40.12
CA ALA A 7 -26.27 8.33 40.74
C ALA A 7 -27.46 9.28 40.55
N ILE A 8 -28.07 9.29 39.35
CA ILE A 8 -29.28 10.07 39.07
C ILE A 8 -30.43 9.60 39.97
N GLN A 9 -30.67 8.29 40.04
CA GLN A 9 -31.72 7.72 40.89
C GLN A 9 -31.53 8.09 42.37
N ASN A 10 -30.30 7.99 42.89
CA ASN A 10 -29.99 8.38 44.27
C ASN A 10 -30.24 9.87 44.53
N SER A 11 -29.93 10.75 43.56
CA SER A 11 -30.18 12.18 43.70
C SER A 11 -31.67 12.53 43.70
N ILE A 12 -32.48 11.84 42.89
CA ILE A 12 -33.95 12.02 42.90
C ILE A 12 -34.53 11.62 44.25
N VAL A 13 -34.10 10.47 44.79
CA VAL A 13 -34.53 10.01 46.12
C VAL A 13 -34.16 11.02 47.20
N LEU A 14 -32.93 11.58 47.15
CA LEU A 14 -32.49 12.59 48.11
C LEU A 14 -33.34 13.86 48.06
N VAL A 15 -33.65 14.37 46.87
CA VAL A 15 -34.54 15.53 46.69
C VAL A 15 -35.92 15.24 47.26
N SER A 16 -36.53 14.10 46.92
CA SER A 16 -37.84 13.69 47.45
C SER A 16 -37.83 13.56 48.98
N CYS A 17 -36.79 12.95 49.56
CA CYS A 17 -36.63 12.86 51.01
C CYS A 17 -36.50 14.23 51.67
N THR A 18 -35.80 15.17 51.03
CA THR A 18 -35.59 16.53 51.56
C THR A 18 -36.91 17.31 51.57
N VAL A 19 -37.69 17.23 50.49
CA VAL A 19 -39.01 17.86 50.40
C VAL A 19 -39.98 17.28 51.44
N LEU A 20 -40.01 15.95 51.58
CA LEU A 20 -40.84 15.28 52.58
C LEU A 20 -40.41 15.66 54.01
N ALA A 21 -39.12 15.70 54.29
CA ALA A 21 -38.61 16.09 55.61
C ALA A 21 -39.03 17.54 55.98
N LEU A 22 -38.93 18.48 55.03
CA LEU A 22 -39.39 19.86 55.25
C LEU A 22 -40.90 19.92 55.54
N LEU A 23 -41.71 19.14 54.82
CA LEU A 23 -43.15 19.00 55.05
C LEU A 23 -43.45 18.44 56.46
N PHE A 24 -42.79 17.36 56.85
CA PHE A 24 -42.96 16.74 58.17
C PHE A 24 -42.54 17.67 59.31
N LEU A 25 -41.42 18.38 59.15
CA LEU A 25 -40.95 19.37 60.13
C LEU A 25 -41.96 20.50 60.32
N TYR A 26 -42.54 21.00 59.21
CA TYR A 26 -43.57 22.04 59.27
C TYR A 26 -44.85 21.53 59.96
N LEU A 27 -45.34 20.35 59.58
CA LEU A 27 -46.54 19.76 60.20
C LEU A 27 -46.33 19.49 61.69
N GLY A 28 -45.17 19.00 62.09
CA GLY A 28 -44.81 18.80 63.50
C GLY A 28 -44.76 20.12 64.27
N TRP A 29 -44.19 21.18 63.68
CA TRP A 29 -44.21 22.51 64.29
C TRP A 29 -45.64 23.06 64.43
N PHE A 30 -46.51 22.88 63.42
CA PHE A 30 -47.88 23.40 63.43
C PHE A 30 -48.79 22.67 64.45
N TRP A 31 -48.79 21.34 64.43
CA TRP A 31 -49.71 20.53 65.24
C TRP A 31 -49.17 20.25 66.64
N VAL A 32 -47.92 19.81 66.77
CA VAL A 32 -47.39 19.29 68.05
C VAL A 32 -46.87 20.42 68.95
N LYS A 33 -46.28 21.46 68.36
CA LYS A 33 -45.65 22.54 69.14
C LYS A 33 -46.57 23.73 69.40
N ASN A 34 -47.51 24.03 68.51
CA ASN A 34 -48.33 25.23 68.59
C ASN A 34 -49.84 24.94 68.74
N ASP A 35 -50.28 23.67 68.74
CA ASP A 35 -51.69 23.25 68.87
C ASP A 35 -52.67 24.04 67.97
N LEU A 36 -52.23 24.39 66.75
CA LEU A 36 -53.00 25.22 65.83
C LEU A 36 -54.07 24.41 65.10
N VAL A 37 -55.24 25.01 64.89
CA VAL A 37 -56.34 24.44 64.09
C VAL A 37 -56.22 24.91 62.64
N LEU A 38 -56.59 24.05 61.69
CA LEU A 38 -56.64 24.39 60.26
C LEU A 38 -57.58 25.56 60.00
N SER A 39 -57.09 26.57 59.29
CA SER A 39 -57.89 27.73 58.90
C SER A 39 -58.98 27.34 57.89
N SER A 40 -60.19 27.85 58.09
CA SER A 40 -61.31 27.78 57.14
C SER A 40 -61.26 28.85 56.05
N ASP A 41 -60.42 29.89 56.23
CA ASP A 41 -60.19 30.93 55.23
C ASP A 41 -59.18 30.45 54.17
N VAL A 42 -59.62 30.49 52.91
CA VAL A 42 -58.83 30.14 51.72
C VAL A 42 -57.62 31.05 51.54
N GLY A 43 -57.68 32.32 51.98
CA GLY A 43 -56.57 33.27 51.88
C GLY A 43 -55.33 32.84 52.69
N HIS A 44 -55.53 32.22 53.85
CA HIS A 44 -54.42 31.69 54.65
C HIS A 44 -53.71 30.51 53.97
N TRP A 45 -54.42 29.71 53.18
CA TRP A 45 -53.85 28.65 52.36
C TRP A 45 -53.03 29.17 51.17
N GLY A 46 -53.43 30.31 50.60
CA GLY A 46 -52.63 31.04 49.62
C GLY A 46 -51.28 31.46 50.19
N ASN A 47 -51.28 32.15 51.33
CA ASN A 47 -50.04 32.61 51.99
C ASN A 47 -49.12 31.45 52.41
N PHE A 48 -49.69 30.32 52.84
CA PHE A 48 -48.92 29.11 53.13
C PHE A 48 -48.29 28.52 51.86
N GLY A 49 -49.07 28.44 50.79
CA GLY A 49 -48.58 28.03 49.46
C GLY A 49 -47.45 28.91 48.96
N ASP A 50 -47.53 30.22 49.18
CA ASP A 50 -46.49 31.19 48.80
C ASP A 50 -45.20 31.00 49.62
N PHE A 51 -45.30 30.75 50.93
CA PHE A 51 -44.15 30.45 51.77
C PHE A 51 -43.46 29.13 51.35
N PHE A 52 -44.25 28.07 51.18
CA PHE A 52 -43.72 26.76 50.80
C PHE A 52 -43.16 26.78 49.37
N GLY A 53 -43.86 27.43 48.43
CA GLY A 53 -43.39 27.67 47.06
C GLY A 53 -42.14 28.55 47.03
N GLY A 54 -42.03 29.54 47.92
CA GLY A 54 -40.86 30.41 48.06
C GLY A 54 -39.59 29.66 48.49
N ILE A 55 -39.71 28.55 49.21
CA ILE A 55 -38.58 27.68 49.59
C ILE A 55 -38.35 26.58 48.53
N LEU A 56 -39.43 25.95 48.07
CA LEU A 56 -39.36 24.80 47.16
C LEU A 56 -38.86 25.21 45.77
N ASN A 57 -39.30 26.36 45.24
CA ASN A 57 -38.94 26.80 43.88
C ASN A 57 -37.42 27.05 43.75
N PRO A 58 -36.75 27.83 44.62
CA PRO A 58 -35.30 27.98 44.57
C PRO A 58 -34.54 26.66 44.78
N LEU A 59 -35.03 25.78 45.68
CA LEU A 59 -34.40 24.48 45.93
C LEU A 59 -34.46 23.58 44.70
N LEU A 60 -35.64 23.47 44.07
CA LEU A 60 -35.82 22.70 42.83
C LEU A 60 -35.03 23.31 41.67
N ALA A 61 -35.01 24.64 41.55
CA ALA A 61 -34.20 25.34 40.55
C ALA A 61 -32.71 25.05 40.70
N PHE A 62 -32.19 25.02 41.94
CA PHE A 62 -30.81 24.65 42.23
C PHE A 62 -30.49 23.21 41.79
N PHE A 63 -31.34 22.23 42.13
CA PHE A 63 -31.13 20.85 41.71
C PHE A 63 -31.24 20.67 40.18
N ALA A 64 -32.17 21.37 39.53
CA ALA A 64 -32.30 21.39 38.08
C ALA A 64 -31.02 21.94 37.41
N PHE A 65 -30.50 23.06 37.92
CA PHE A 65 -29.25 23.64 37.43
C PHE A 65 -28.05 22.70 37.66
N TYR A 66 -27.93 22.11 38.86
CA TYR A 66 -26.88 21.15 39.18
C TYR A 66 -26.88 19.94 38.23
N TRP A 67 -28.05 19.36 37.96
CA TRP A 67 -28.17 18.24 37.02
C TRP A 67 -27.83 18.64 35.58
N LEU A 68 -28.23 19.84 35.15
CA LEU A 68 -27.88 20.36 33.84
C LEU A 68 -26.37 20.51 33.70
N THR A 69 -25.71 21.16 34.67
CA THR A 69 -24.24 21.32 34.68
C THR A 69 -23.53 19.97 34.68
N ARG A 70 -24.01 19.01 35.49
CA ARG A 70 -23.43 17.66 35.53
C ARG A 70 -23.59 16.93 34.20
N SER A 71 -24.74 17.07 33.54
CA SER A 71 -25.01 16.47 32.24
C SER A 71 -24.10 17.04 31.16
N VAL A 72 -23.93 18.36 31.13
CA VAL A 72 -23.00 19.05 30.21
C VAL A 72 -21.55 18.59 30.42
N ALA A 73 -21.10 18.49 31.68
CA ALA A 73 -19.74 18.02 31.98
C ALA A 73 -19.50 16.58 31.50
N ILE A 74 -20.48 15.69 31.64
CA ILE A 74 -20.41 14.32 31.13
C ILE A 74 -20.37 14.32 29.60
N GLN A 75 -21.25 15.08 28.94
CA GLN A 75 -21.30 15.19 27.49
C GLN A 75 -19.97 15.71 26.92
N GLN A 76 -19.35 16.72 27.54
CA GLN A 76 -18.03 17.22 27.12
C GLN A 76 -16.95 16.14 27.22
N THR A 77 -16.99 15.34 28.30
CA THR A 77 -16.05 14.23 28.48
C THR A 77 -16.27 13.15 27.42
N GLU A 78 -17.51 12.73 27.17
CA GLU A 78 -17.85 11.74 26.15
C GLU A 78 -17.47 12.23 24.74
N LEU A 79 -17.69 13.51 24.42
CA LEU A 79 -17.25 14.12 23.17
C LEU A 79 -15.72 14.12 23.03
N SER A 80 -15.00 14.42 24.11
CA SER A 80 -13.54 14.39 24.13
C SER A 80 -13.00 12.98 23.86
N GLU A 81 -13.52 11.96 24.57
CA GLU A 81 -13.15 10.56 24.35
C GLU A 81 -13.52 10.09 22.94
N THR A 82 -14.69 10.48 22.43
CA THR A 82 -15.12 10.17 21.06
C THR A 82 -14.16 10.76 20.03
N ARG A 83 -13.75 12.03 20.20
CA ARG A 83 -12.77 12.68 19.33
C ARG A 83 -11.43 11.95 19.36
N LYS A 84 -10.99 11.49 20.53
CA LYS A 84 -9.75 10.73 20.67
C LYS A 84 -9.82 9.41 19.92
N VAL A 85 -10.88 8.62 20.12
CA VAL A 85 -11.09 7.35 19.41
C VAL A 85 -11.19 7.55 17.90
N LEU A 86 -11.88 8.60 17.44
CA LEU A 86 -11.95 8.96 16.02
C LEU A 86 -10.56 9.25 15.44
N GLY A 87 -9.74 10.02 16.16
CA GLY A 87 -8.36 10.30 15.74
C GLY A 87 -7.47 9.06 15.68
N GLU A 88 -7.62 8.15 16.65
CA GLU A 88 -6.92 6.84 16.63
C GLU A 88 -7.40 5.97 15.47
N THR A 89 -8.71 5.95 15.21
CA THR A 89 -9.33 5.21 14.10
C THR A 89 -8.87 5.75 12.75
N GLU A 90 -8.76 7.07 12.59
CA GLU A 90 -8.26 7.71 11.37
C GLU A 90 -6.81 7.30 11.10
N LYS A 91 -5.95 7.31 12.14
CA LYS A 91 -4.56 6.86 12.02
C LYS A 91 -4.47 5.39 11.63
N ALA A 92 -5.27 4.52 12.26
CA ALA A 92 -5.32 3.11 11.93
C ALA A 92 -5.82 2.88 10.49
N ALA A 93 -6.85 3.59 10.05
CA ALA A 93 -7.38 3.52 8.69
C ALA A 93 -6.34 3.97 7.65
N ARG A 94 -5.59 5.05 7.92
CA ARG A 94 -4.49 5.51 7.05
C ARG A 94 -3.37 4.46 6.95
N ALA A 95 -2.95 3.89 8.08
CA ALA A 95 -1.93 2.83 8.10
C ALA A 95 -2.41 1.56 7.35
N GLN A 96 -3.69 1.21 7.49
CA GLN A 96 -4.30 0.11 6.77
C GLN A 96 -4.36 0.37 5.26
N ALA A 97 -4.69 1.59 4.84
CA ALA A 97 -4.71 1.97 3.42
C ALA A 97 -3.32 1.81 2.77
N ILE A 98 -2.26 2.26 3.44
CA ILE A 98 -0.87 2.09 2.98
C ILE A 98 -0.52 0.60 2.87
N THR A 99 -0.83 -0.19 3.91
CA THR A 99 -0.58 -1.63 3.91
C THR A 99 -1.33 -2.34 2.78
N GLN A 100 -2.58 -1.96 2.54
CA GLN A 100 -3.42 -2.53 1.48
C GLN A 100 -2.86 -2.19 0.09
N GLN A 101 -2.34 -0.98 -0.10
CA GLN A 101 -1.70 -0.58 -1.35
C GLN A 101 -0.45 -1.42 -1.65
N ASN A 102 0.40 -1.65 -0.65
CA ASN A 102 1.58 -2.51 -0.78
C ASN A 102 1.19 -3.96 -1.12
N LYS A 103 0.18 -4.52 -0.43
CA LYS A 103 -0.35 -5.86 -0.74
C LYS A 103 -0.88 -5.96 -2.17
N ARG A 104 -1.66 -4.97 -2.63
CA ARG A 104 -2.17 -4.94 -4.01
C ARG A 104 -1.06 -4.93 -5.04
N PHE A 105 0.04 -4.22 -4.76
CA PHE A 105 1.23 -4.25 -5.60
C PHE A 105 1.88 -5.62 -5.60
N GLU A 106 2.14 -6.20 -4.42
CA GLU A 106 2.73 -7.53 -4.27
C GLU A 106 1.92 -8.61 -5.00
N ASP A 107 0.61 -8.64 -4.80
CA ASP A 107 -0.30 -9.58 -5.46
C ASP A 107 -0.23 -9.44 -7.00
N SER A 108 -0.22 -8.20 -7.51
CA SER A 108 -0.12 -7.93 -8.95
C SER A 108 1.26 -8.32 -9.49
N PHE A 109 2.33 -8.04 -8.74
CA PHE A 109 3.71 -8.41 -9.09
C PHE A 109 3.85 -9.93 -9.19
N TYR A 110 3.41 -10.67 -8.15
CA TYR A 110 3.49 -12.13 -8.14
C TYR A 110 2.60 -12.77 -9.21
N SER A 111 1.43 -12.19 -9.49
CA SER A 111 0.57 -12.63 -10.59
C SER A 111 1.26 -12.49 -11.95
N LEU A 112 1.87 -11.33 -12.23
CA LEU A 112 2.62 -11.11 -13.47
C LEU A 112 3.86 -12.02 -13.56
N LEU A 113 4.59 -12.19 -12.45
CA LEU A 113 5.76 -13.07 -12.38
C LEU A 113 5.38 -14.54 -12.63
N ASN A 114 4.24 -14.98 -12.10
CA ASN A 114 3.71 -16.31 -12.36
C ASN A 114 3.35 -16.47 -13.84
N GLN A 115 2.65 -15.50 -14.45
CA GLN A 115 2.37 -15.51 -15.89
C GLN A 115 3.66 -15.58 -16.72
N PHE A 116 4.67 -14.77 -16.38
CA PHE A 116 5.98 -14.79 -17.04
C PHE A 116 6.61 -16.19 -16.99
N ASN A 117 6.61 -16.84 -15.84
CA ASN A 117 7.18 -18.16 -15.68
C ASN A 117 6.40 -19.24 -16.43
N GLN A 118 5.06 -19.20 -16.41
CA GLN A 118 4.21 -20.13 -17.15
C GLN A 118 4.43 -20.03 -18.65
N GLU A 119 4.38 -18.81 -19.20
CA GLU A 119 4.60 -18.57 -20.63
C GLU A 119 6.01 -18.97 -21.06
N LYS A 120 7.03 -18.61 -20.28
CA LYS A 120 8.42 -19.01 -20.56
C LYS A 120 8.59 -20.53 -20.56
N ALA A 121 7.95 -21.23 -19.63
CA ALA A 121 7.98 -22.69 -19.58
C ALA A 121 7.29 -23.32 -20.79
N GLN A 122 6.18 -22.75 -21.26
CA GLN A 122 5.49 -23.23 -22.45
C GLN A 122 6.32 -23.07 -23.72
N LEU A 123 7.15 -22.03 -23.84
CA LEU A 123 7.97 -21.78 -25.02
C LEU A 123 9.33 -22.48 -25.01
N ARG A 124 9.68 -23.18 -23.93
CA ARG A 124 10.97 -23.86 -23.76
C ARG A 124 10.82 -25.38 -23.85
N GLY A 125 11.82 -26.04 -24.41
CA GLY A 125 11.87 -27.50 -24.55
C GLY A 125 11.74 -27.97 -26.00
N ILE A 126 11.36 -29.24 -26.14
CA ILE A 126 11.16 -29.91 -27.42
C ILE A 126 9.74 -30.47 -27.41
N GLU A 127 9.00 -30.26 -28.49
CA GLU A 127 7.70 -30.87 -28.74
C GLU A 127 7.85 -32.02 -29.73
N THR A 128 7.21 -33.14 -29.43
CA THR A 128 7.14 -34.27 -30.34
C THR A 128 5.82 -34.20 -31.08
N HIS A 129 5.86 -33.87 -32.37
CA HIS A 129 4.72 -34.03 -33.26
C HIS A 129 5.06 -35.16 -34.23
N GLY A 130 4.64 -36.38 -33.91
CA GLY A 130 5.02 -37.59 -34.65
C GLY A 130 6.42 -38.09 -34.28
N ARG A 131 7.23 -38.47 -35.28
CA ARG A 131 8.59 -39.03 -35.06
C ARG A 131 9.69 -37.98 -34.92
N ASP A 132 9.42 -36.73 -35.29
CA ASP A 132 10.46 -35.70 -35.36
C ASP A 132 10.38 -34.74 -34.15
N PRO A 133 11.48 -34.60 -33.38
CA PRO A 133 11.54 -33.62 -32.30
C PRO A 133 11.66 -32.20 -32.85
N VAL A 134 10.73 -31.32 -32.49
CA VAL A 134 10.73 -29.91 -32.87
C VAL A 134 11.03 -29.05 -31.65
N ALA A 135 12.06 -28.20 -31.74
CA ALA A 135 12.37 -27.26 -30.66
C ALA A 135 11.28 -26.19 -30.53
N LYS A 136 10.82 -25.95 -29.30
CA LYS A 136 9.86 -24.89 -29.01
C LYS A 136 10.44 -23.49 -29.29
N PRO A 137 9.61 -22.44 -29.48
CA PRO A 137 10.07 -21.14 -29.99
C PRO A 137 11.30 -20.54 -29.29
N LEU A 138 11.34 -20.54 -27.95
CA LEU A 138 12.48 -20.00 -27.21
C LEU A 138 13.75 -20.86 -27.41
N THR A 139 13.59 -22.18 -27.45
CA THR A 139 14.72 -23.13 -27.63
C THR A 139 15.27 -23.06 -29.05
N ALA A 140 14.38 -22.99 -30.04
CA ALA A 140 14.74 -22.75 -31.43
C ALA A 140 15.51 -21.43 -31.58
N MET A 141 15.05 -20.36 -30.93
CA MET A 141 15.69 -19.05 -30.99
C MET A 141 17.09 -19.06 -30.36
N VAL A 142 17.27 -19.67 -29.18
CA VAL A 142 18.61 -19.86 -28.59
C VAL A 142 19.54 -20.61 -29.54
N SER A 143 19.04 -21.68 -30.17
CA SER A 143 19.86 -22.46 -31.11
C SER A 143 20.25 -21.65 -32.34
N SER A 144 19.32 -20.92 -32.95
CA SER A 144 19.57 -20.18 -34.20
C SER A 144 20.35 -18.89 -33.99
N VAL A 145 20.13 -18.18 -32.88
CA VAL A 145 20.75 -16.87 -32.63
C VAL A 145 22.07 -17.01 -31.90
N ILE A 146 22.16 -17.90 -30.91
CA ILE A 146 23.35 -18.00 -30.04
C ILE A 146 24.28 -19.12 -30.48
N SER A 147 23.76 -20.30 -30.85
CA SER A 147 24.63 -21.45 -31.11
C SER A 147 25.31 -21.40 -32.47
N GLN A 148 24.67 -20.79 -33.47
CA GLN A 148 25.18 -20.68 -34.85
C GLN A 148 26.19 -19.55 -35.06
N ASN A 149 26.27 -18.58 -34.15
CA ASN A 149 27.18 -17.44 -34.24
C ASN A 149 28.40 -17.64 -33.34
N SER A 150 29.62 -17.44 -33.87
CA SER A 150 30.87 -17.67 -33.15
C SER A 150 31.63 -16.38 -32.84
N SER A 151 31.82 -15.53 -33.84
CA SER A 151 32.43 -14.19 -33.73
C SER A 151 31.67 -13.23 -34.64
N ALA A 152 31.43 -12.00 -34.19
CA ALA A 152 30.76 -10.99 -34.98
C ALA A 152 31.43 -9.60 -34.80
N ASN A 153 31.62 -8.86 -35.89
CA ASN A 153 31.89 -7.42 -35.86
C ASN A 153 30.59 -6.61 -35.64
N THR A 154 30.68 -5.28 -35.51
CA THR A 154 29.52 -4.41 -35.20
C THR A 154 28.39 -4.50 -36.24
N SER A 155 28.69 -4.62 -37.53
CA SER A 155 27.67 -4.83 -38.58
C SER A 155 26.98 -6.19 -38.44
N GLU A 156 27.75 -7.24 -38.18
CA GLU A 156 27.22 -8.59 -37.99
C GLU A 156 26.35 -8.70 -36.73
N ILE A 157 26.64 -7.91 -35.67
CA ILE A 157 25.79 -7.85 -34.47
C ILE A 157 24.42 -7.25 -34.79
N ARG A 158 24.35 -6.18 -35.58
CA ARG A 158 23.07 -5.62 -36.01
C ARG A 158 22.23 -6.64 -36.77
N ASP A 159 22.84 -7.41 -37.65
CA ASP A 159 22.14 -8.46 -38.40
C ASP A 159 21.62 -9.55 -37.46
N ILE A 160 22.41 -9.95 -36.45
CA ILE A 160 21.98 -10.89 -35.41
C ILE A 160 20.81 -10.33 -34.59
N VAL A 161 20.84 -9.04 -34.22
CA VAL A 161 19.75 -8.37 -33.48
C VAL A 161 18.47 -8.34 -34.31
N GLN A 162 18.56 -7.93 -35.58
CA GLN A 162 17.40 -7.94 -36.48
C GLN A 162 16.84 -9.34 -36.69
N LEU A 163 17.71 -10.34 -36.85
CA LEU A 163 17.31 -11.74 -36.95
C LEU A 163 16.58 -12.21 -35.69
N ALA A 164 17.10 -11.85 -34.52
CA ALA A 164 16.50 -12.17 -33.23
C ALA A 164 15.11 -11.53 -33.09
N ARG A 165 14.97 -10.23 -33.37
CA ARG A 165 13.69 -9.51 -33.33
C ARG A 165 12.66 -10.03 -34.34
N ARG A 166 13.09 -10.49 -35.51
CA ARG A 166 12.18 -11.12 -36.50
C ARG A 166 11.72 -12.50 -36.06
N ARG A 167 12.61 -13.30 -35.48
CA ARG A 167 12.29 -14.65 -34.98
C ARG A 167 11.55 -14.65 -33.65
N SER A 168 11.58 -13.54 -32.91
CA SER A 168 10.94 -13.46 -31.61
C SER A 168 9.41 -13.42 -31.68
N ASP A 169 8.77 -13.41 -32.85
CA ASP A 169 7.32 -13.26 -32.97
C ASP A 169 6.53 -14.27 -32.11
N GLY A 170 6.91 -15.55 -32.14
CA GLY A 170 6.32 -16.60 -31.30
C GLY A 170 6.68 -16.55 -29.80
N SER A 171 7.55 -15.62 -29.38
CA SER A 171 8.01 -15.45 -27.99
C SER A 171 7.92 -14.01 -27.47
N ASN A 172 7.47 -13.07 -28.31
CA ASN A 172 7.37 -11.64 -28.03
C ASN A 172 6.51 -11.37 -26.81
N HIS A 173 5.49 -12.19 -26.59
CA HIS A 173 4.61 -12.09 -25.43
C HIS A 173 5.39 -12.20 -24.12
N VAL A 174 6.31 -13.17 -23.99
CA VAL A 174 7.14 -13.35 -22.78
C VAL A 174 8.03 -12.13 -22.53
N PHE A 175 8.67 -11.60 -23.57
CA PHE A 175 9.49 -10.39 -23.45
C PHE A 175 8.65 -9.17 -23.07
N ARG A 176 7.42 -9.04 -23.57
CA ARG A 176 6.48 -7.97 -23.21
C ARG A 176 5.99 -8.09 -21.76
N ILE A 177 5.72 -9.31 -21.28
CA ILE A 177 5.36 -9.52 -19.86
C ILE A 177 6.53 -9.09 -18.97
N LEU A 178 7.76 -9.50 -19.29
CA LEU A 178 8.93 -9.10 -18.51
C LEU A 178 9.11 -7.57 -18.53
N TYR A 179 8.97 -6.91 -19.68
CA TYR A 179 8.99 -5.46 -19.77
C TYR A 179 7.94 -4.83 -18.85
N GLN A 180 6.71 -5.36 -18.86
CA GLN A 180 5.63 -4.85 -18.04
C GLN A 180 5.88 -5.07 -16.55
N ILE A 181 6.50 -6.18 -16.13
CA ILE A 181 6.93 -6.41 -14.75
C ILE A 181 7.97 -5.35 -14.34
N LEU A 182 9.02 -5.16 -15.13
CA LEU A 182 10.08 -4.20 -14.81
C LEU A 182 9.55 -2.75 -14.77
N LYS A 183 8.68 -2.40 -15.73
CA LYS A 183 7.98 -1.11 -15.73
C LYS A 183 7.07 -0.96 -14.52
N PHE A 184 6.36 -2.02 -14.12
CA PHE A 184 5.48 -2.02 -12.95
C PHE A 184 6.26 -1.78 -11.66
N ILE A 185 7.44 -2.41 -11.50
CA ILE A 185 8.37 -2.13 -10.40
C ILE A 185 8.78 -0.65 -10.39
N LEU A 186 9.11 -0.08 -11.57
CA LEU A 186 9.57 1.30 -11.71
C LEU A 186 8.50 2.32 -11.27
N VAL A 187 7.26 2.15 -11.75
CA VAL A 187 6.20 3.16 -11.58
C VAL A 187 5.33 2.94 -10.36
N HIS A 188 5.53 1.85 -9.61
CA HIS A 188 4.75 1.59 -8.39
C HIS A 188 4.92 2.68 -7.33
N GLN A 189 6.05 3.38 -7.33
CA GLN A 189 6.29 4.43 -6.36
C GLN A 189 5.39 5.64 -6.60
N GLU A 190 4.64 6.01 -5.57
CA GLU A 190 3.90 7.25 -5.54
C GLU A 190 4.76 8.38 -4.98
N LEU A 191 4.78 9.50 -5.69
CA LEU A 191 5.27 10.76 -5.14
C LEU A 191 4.06 11.61 -4.76
N ASN A 192 3.88 11.88 -3.47
CA ASN A 192 2.79 12.72 -2.96
C ASN A 192 1.40 12.27 -3.45
N GLY A 193 1.15 10.96 -3.54
CA GLY A 193 -0.12 10.40 -3.99
C GLY A 193 -0.36 10.46 -5.51
N LYS A 194 0.68 10.68 -6.33
CA LYS A 194 0.60 10.58 -7.78
C LYS A 194 1.53 9.50 -8.32
N THR A 195 1.01 8.70 -9.26
CA THR A 195 1.79 7.75 -10.05
C THR A 195 2.79 8.48 -10.92
N LEU A 196 4.05 8.07 -10.89
CA LEU A 196 5.10 8.67 -11.70
C LEU A 196 5.00 8.21 -13.16
N SER A 197 5.30 9.12 -14.09
CA SER A 197 5.52 8.72 -15.48
C SER A 197 6.83 7.93 -15.59
N PHE A 198 6.99 7.15 -16.65
CA PHE A 198 8.23 6.41 -16.91
C PHE A 198 9.46 7.34 -16.94
N VAL A 199 9.32 8.50 -17.60
CA VAL A 199 10.41 9.46 -17.79
C VAL A 199 10.83 10.08 -16.46
N ASP A 200 9.86 10.38 -15.58
CA ASP A 200 10.14 10.94 -14.25
C ASP A 200 10.75 9.92 -13.28
N ALA A 201 10.44 8.63 -13.48
CA ALA A 201 10.89 7.56 -12.61
C ALA A 201 12.28 7.03 -13.00
N ILE A 202 12.57 6.88 -14.30
CA ILE A 202 13.78 6.19 -14.77
C ILE A 202 15.09 6.87 -14.32
N GLY A 203 15.08 8.20 -14.23
CA GLY A 203 16.24 9.00 -13.81
C GLY A 203 16.47 9.09 -12.31
N ARG A 204 15.58 8.52 -11.48
CA ARG A 204 15.71 8.56 -10.02
C ARG A 204 16.69 7.50 -9.51
N PRO A 205 17.27 7.68 -8.31
CA PRO A 205 18.03 6.61 -7.67
C PRO A 205 17.21 5.32 -7.54
N VAL A 206 17.85 4.16 -7.71
CA VAL A 206 17.21 2.87 -7.52
C VAL A 206 17.03 2.62 -6.02
N THR A 207 15.79 2.42 -5.60
CA THR A 207 15.43 2.15 -4.20
C THR A 207 15.67 0.70 -3.81
N GLU A 208 15.73 0.43 -2.51
CA GLU A 208 15.88 -0.95 -1.99
C GLU A 208 14.70 -1.86 -2.35
N SER A 209 13.48 -1.32 -2.39
CA SER A 209 12.29 -2.06 -2.83
C SER A 209 12.40 -2.47 -4.31
N GLU A 210 12.76 -1.54 -5.20
CA GLU A 210 12.96 -1.87 -6.61
C GLU A 210 14.05 -2.90 -6.81
N LYS A 211 15.20 -2.76 -6.13
CA LYS A 211 16.29 -3.73 -6.19
C LYS A 211 15.83 -5.12 -5.74
N PHE A 212 15.06 -5.20 -4.65
CA PHE A 212 14.51 -6.45 -4.16
C PHE A 212 13.64 -7.14 -5.21
N TYR A 213 12.61 -6.46 -5.74
CA TYR A 213 11.73 -7.06 -6.75
C TYR A 213 12.45 -7.38 -8.07
N ALA A 214 13.35 -6.51 -8.53
CA ALA A 214 14.13 -6.76 -9.73
C ALA A 214 15.08 -7.96 -9.57
N SER A 215 15.67 -8.15 -8.38
CA SER A 215 16.52 -9.32 -8.10
C SER A 215 15.72 -10.63 -8.12
N ILE A 216 14.47 -10.61 -7.63
CA ILE A 216 13.56 -11.75 -7.74
C ILE A 216 13.34 -12.06 -9.21
N VAL A 217 12.94 -11.09 -10.03
CA VAL A 217 12.72 -11.29 -11.48
C VAL A 217 13.98 -11.86 -12.16
N ARG A 218 15.16 -11.29 -11.86
CA ARG A 218 16.44 -11.74 -12.40
C ARG A 218 16.73 -13.21 -12.06
N SER A 219 16.38 -13.66 -10.86
CA SER A 219 16.59 -15.06 -10.44
C SER A 219 15.82 -16.09 -11.27
N PHE A 220 14.71 -15.68 -11.91
CA PHE A 220 13.94 -16.54 -12.80
C PHE A 220 14.47 -16.56 -14.24
N MET A 221 15.47 -15.75 -14.57
CA MET A 221 16.03 -15.72 -15.93
C MET A 221 17.13 -16.76 -16.06
N ASP A 222 16.92 -17.72 -16.96
CA ASP A 222 17.96 -18.67 -17.31
C ASP A 222 19.00 -18.05 -18.26
N LYS A 223 20.12 -18.76 -18.43
CA LYS A 223 21.24 -18.36 -19.28
C LYS A 223 20.80 -17.95 -20.70
N GLY A 224 20.03 -18.82 -21.37
CA GLY A 224 19.66 -18.61 -22.77
C GLY A 224 18.68 -17.44 -22.90
N PHE A 225 17.73 -17.35 -21.99
CA PHE A 225 16.79 -16.24 -21.93
C PHE A 225 17.50 -14.90 -21.67
N THR A 226 18.47 -14.86 -20.75
CA THR A 226 19.25 -13.65 -20.43
C THR A 226 20.06 -13.18 -21.65
N GLN A 227 20.71 -14.11 -22.36
CA GLN A 227 21.45 -13.81 -23.59
C GLN A 227 20.51 -13.29 -24.71
N LEU A 228 19.36 -13.95 -24.90
CA LEU A 228 18.36 -13.49 -25.88
C LEU A 228 17.81 -12.11 -25.54
N LEU A 229 17.53 -11.85 -24.25
CA LEU A 229 17.07 -10.54 -23.79
C LEU A 229 18.09 -9.45 -24.15
N ALA A 230 19.36 -9.66 -23.84
CA ALA A 230 20.44 -8.73 -24.17
C ALA A 230 20.50 -8.42 -25.68
N ILE A 231 20.35 -9.44 -26.52
CA ILE A 231 20.39 -9.28 -27.99
C ILE A 231 19.13 -8.56 -28.49
N ILE A 232 17.94 -8.99 -28.07
CA ILE A 232 16.67 -8.42 -28.57
C ILE A 232 16.55 -6.93 -28.20
N CYS A 233 16.93 -6.59 -26.97
CA CYS A 233 16.82 -5.24 -26.43
C CYS A 233 18.03 -4.36 -26.70
N PHE A 234 19.00 -4.82 -27.48
CA PHE A 234 20.12 -4.01 -27.94
C PHE A 234 19.60 -2.84 -28.79
N CYS A 235 19.89 -1.60 -28.41
CA CYS A 235 19.58 -0.41 -29.20
C CYS A 235 20.87 0.34 -29.55
N ASP A 236 21.03 0.70 -30.83
CA ASP A 236 22.15 1.52 -31.32
C ASP A 236 21.73 2.95 -31.71
N HIS A 237 20.45 3.30 -31.54
CA HIS A 237 19.92 4.62 -31.84
C HIS A 237 18.87 5.07 -30.80
N PRO A 238 18.80 6.37 -30.44
CA PRO A 238 17.83 6.89 -29.47
C PRO A 238 16.33 6.78 -29.84
N ASN A 239 16.00 6.35 -31.06
CA ASN A 239 14.62 6.22 -31.52
C ASN A 239 14.17 4.74 -31.62
N ASP A 240 14.95 3.81 -31.06
CA ASP A 240 14.61 2.39 -31.07
C ASP A 240 13.44 2.09 -30.12
N ASP A 241 12.47 1.30 -30.58
CA ASP A 241 11.28 0.88 -29.82
C ASP A 241 11.63 0.16 -28.51
N PHE A 242 12.81 -0.48 -28.45
CA PHE A 242 13.30 -1.20 -27.27
C PHE A 242 14.06 -0.31 -26.28
N LEU A 243 14.28 0.98 -26.57
CA LEU A 243 15.10 1.86 -25.72
C LEU A 243 14.63 1.89 -24.25
N LYS A 244 13.32 1.98 -24.01
CA LYS A 244 12.77 1.95 -22.64
C LYS A 244 13.04 0.61 -21.94
N TYR A 245 13.06 -0.47 -22.71
CA TYR A 245 13.37 -1.79 -22.18
C TYR A 245 14.86 -1.90 -21.83
N GLN A 246 15.74 -1.44 -22.74
CA GLN A 246 17.17 -1.33 -22.46
C GLN A 246 17.45 -0.52 -21.19
N GLN A 247 16.80 0.63 -21.02
CA GLN A 247 16.96 1.46 -19.81
C GLN A 247 16.54 0.73 -18.53
N LEU A 248 15.48 -0.08 -18.57
CA LEU A 248 15.07 -0.92 -17.43
C LEU A 248 16.09 -2.04 -17.16
N ILE A 249 16.64 -2.66 -18.20
CA ILE A 249 17.69 -3.68 -18.09
C ILE A 249 18.93 -3.09 -17.40
N GLU A 250 19.35 -1.89 -17.81
CA GLU A 250 20.47 -1.14 -17.24
C GLU A 250 20.20 -0.74 -15.79
N ARG A 251 19.04 -0.12 -15.52
CA ARG A 251 18.64 0.32 -14.17
C ARG A 251 18.70 -0.82 -13.15
N TYR A 252 18.23 -1.99 -13.56
CA TYR A 252 18.04 -3.13 -12.69
C TYR A 252 19.11 -4.21 -12.84
N GLN A 253 20.18 -3.95 -13.59
CA GLN A 253 21.33 -4.86 -13.73
C GLN A 253 20.91 -6.27 -14.15
N LEU A 254 19.95 -6.39 -15.08
CA LEU A 254 19.33 -7.69 -15.43
C LEU A 254 20.32 -8.66 -16.09
N LEU A 255 21.45 -8.16 -16.59
CA LEU A 255 22.47 -8.94 -17.29
C LEU A 255 23.65 -9.32 -16.38
N GLU A 256 23.55 -9.08 -15.07
CA GLU A 256 24.64 -9.36 -14.12
C GLU A 256 25.16 -10.80 -14.19
N HIS A 257 24.27 -11.77 -14.38
CA HIS A 257 24.63 -13.19 -14.48
C HIS A 257 24.65 -13.73 -15.92
N MET A 258 24.67 -12.84 -16.91
CA MET A 258 24.80 -13.24 -18.31
C MET A 258 26.12 -13.98 -18.52
N ARG A 259 26.06 -15.14 -19.18
CA ARG A 259 27.24 -15.93 -19.56
C ARG A 259 27.70 -15.55 -20.96
N PHE A 260 29.00 -15.61 -21.19
CA PHE A 260 29.64 -15.24 -22.46
C PHE A 260 30.32 -16.45 -23.10
N ASP A 261 29.54 -17.44 -23.54
CA ASP A 261 30.11 -18.66 -24.14
C ASP A 261 30.48 -18.50 -25.63
N LYS A 262 30.11 -17.37 -26.23
CA LYS A 262 30.36 -17.03 -27.63
C LYS A 262 30.94 -15.62 -27.69
N ASN A 263 32.00 -15.44 -28.48
CA ASN A 263 32.74 -14.18 -28.50
C ASN A 263 31.89 -13.00 -29.02
N PHE A 264 30.94 -13.27 -29.92
CA PHE A 264 30.06 -12.21 -30.43
C PHE A 264 29.21 -11.54 -29.34
N LEU A 265 28.94 -12.22 -28.23
CA LEU A 265 28.15 -11.67 -27.11
C LEU A 265 28.85 -10.48 -26.45
N TYR A 266 30.18 -10.40 -26.51
CA TYR A 266 30.92 -9.23 -26.01
C TYR A 266 30.64 -7.98 -26.83
N GLY A 267 30.33 -8.10 -28.12
CA GLY A 267 29.96 -6.93 -28.93
C GLY A 267 28.56 -6.38 -28.60
N VAL A 268 27.69 -7.17 -27.95
CA VAL A 268 26.42 -6.68 -27.40
C VAL A 268 26.68 -5.74 -26.21
N VAL A 269 27.71 -6.01 -25.41
CA VAL A 269 28.10 -5.21 -24.22
C VAL A 269 28.35 -3.75 -24.59
N ASP A 270 28.94 -3.50 -25.75
CA ASP A 270 29.38 -2.17 -26.18
C ASP A 270 28.25 -1.14 -26.28
N ASN A 271 26.99 -1.57 -26.38
CA ASN A 271 25.84 -0.68 -26.53
C ASN A 271 24.95 -0.61 -25.28
N TYR A 272 25.34 -1.28 -24.19
CA TYR A 272 24.69 -1.15 -22.90
C TYR A 272 25.54 -0.29 -21.97
N ASN A 273 24.89 0.45 -21.07
CA ASN A 273 25.60 0.98 -19.91
C ASN A 273 26.24 -0.18 -19.12
N PRO A 274 27.53 -0.09 -18.72
CA PRO A 274 28.19 -1.12 -17.92
C PRO A 274 27.40 -1.52 -16.65
N SER A 275 26.56 -0.63 -16.12
CA SER A 275 25.66 -0.93 -15.00
C SER A 275 24.72 -2.11 -15.25
N ALA A 276 24.30 -2.37 -16.50
CA ALA A 276 23.45 -3.50 -16.86
C ALA A 276 24.02 -4.85 -16.42
N PHE A 277 25.35 -4.93 -16.34
CA PHE A 277 26.09 -6.15 -16.03
C PHE A 277 26.54 -6.23 -14.57
N GLY A 278 26.18 -5.26 -13.72
CA GLY A 278 26.47 -5.29 -12.28
C GLY A 278 27.91 -5.71 -11.97
N ASN A 279 28.08 -6.84 -11.27
CA ASN A 279 29.39 -7.36 -10.90
C ASN A 279 30.03 -8.37 -11.86
N ASN A 280 29.49 -8.57 -13.06
CA ASN A 280 29.95 -9.58 -14.00
C ASN A 280 31.46 -9.46 -14.33
N GLU A 281 32.24 -10.47 -13.93
CA GLU A 281 33.70 -10.47 -14.07
C GLU A 281 34.18 -10.52 -15.52
N HIS A 282 33.46 -11.22 -16.40
CA HIS A 282 33.79 -11.30 -17.82
C HIS A 282 33.68 -9.92 -18.49
N VAL A 283 32.62 -9.17 -18.17
CA VAL A 283 32.42 -7.82 -18.68
C VAL A 283 33.47 -6.86 -18.14
N LYS A 284 33.78 -6.92 -16.84
CA LYS A 284 34.85 -6.11 -16.23
C LYS A 284 36.19 -6.35 -16.94
N THR A 285 36.56 -7.61 -17.17
CA THR A 285 37.79 -7.99 -17.88
C THR A 285 37.80 -7.49 -19.32
N TYR A 286 36.69 -7.68 -20.04
CA TYR A 286 36.54 -7.21 -21.42
C TYR A 286 36.68 -5.69 -21.54
N LEU A 287 36.01 -4.91 -20.69
CA LEU A 287 36.10 -3.45 -20.70
C LEU A 287 37.50 -2.96 -20.31
N GLN A 288 38.20 -3.63 -19.39
CA GLN A 288 39.60 -3.35 -19.07
C GLN A 288 40.50 -3.56 -20.28
N SER A 289 40.31 -4.66 -21.03
CA SER A 289 41.11 -4.97 -22.22
C SER A 289 40.93 -3.98 -23.39
N LYS A 290 39.85 -3.20 -23.41
CA LYS A 290 39.58 -2.16 -24.41
C LYS A 290 40.15 -0.78 -24.06
N ASN A 291 40.44 -0.53 -22.79
CA ASN A 291 40.97 0.74 -22.30
C ASN A 291 42.51 0.77 -22.26
N VAL A 292 43.16 -0.30 -22.72
CA VAL A 292 44.62 -0.44 -22.92
C VAL A 292 44.89 -0.35 -24.41
#